data_AF-A0A443RVM4-F1
#
_entry.id   AF-A0A443RVM4-F1
#
_cell.length_a   1.000
_cell.length_b   1.000
_cell.length_c   1.000
_cell.angle_alpha   90.00
_cell.angle_beta   90.00
_cell.angle_gamma   90.00
#
_symmetry.space_group_name_H-M   'P 1'
#
loop_
_entity.id
_entity.type
_entity.pdbx_description
1 polymer ?
#
loop_
_entity_poly.entity_id
_entity_poly.type
_entity_poly.pdbx_seq_one_letter_code
_entity_poly.pdbx_strand_id
1 'polypeptide(L)'
;MSTVETATKNNEEQFCLDVLHSWKKAFGYKLVEEHVETRNLYNPERPGLCQGKLEMWVDIFPMDKPIPAAIDVSPRKPQFYELRVIIWNTEDVILDDDSIVSGEKMSDIYVKGWLTDAKDAQSTDVHYRSVTGEGNFNWRFIFPFAYLPSEDKIVVHQKGSLFSVDTTEIKIPPNFNLQIWDADNFSGDDFLGSIMFDLNSIPRGAKTAKTCSIDLLKEDSNNPQMSLFKMKRLRGWWPAFAKSSDGEITLA
;
A
#
# COMPACT_ATOMS: atom_id res chain seq x y z
N MET A 1 -21.68 9.80 -4.09
CA MET A 1 -22.56 9.17 -3.08
C MET A 1 -22.03 7.80 -2.63
N SER A 2 -21.45 6.98 -3.51
CA SER A 2 -20.94 5.63 -3.15
C SER A 2 -19.66 5.56 -2.31
N THR A 3 -18.82 6.61 -2.29
CA THR A 3 -17.54 6.60 -1.55
C THR A 3 -17.68 6.85 -0.05
N VAL A 4 -18.83 7.37 0.39
CA VAL A 4 -19.08 7.61 1.83
C VAL A 4 -19.56 6.33 2.51
N GLU A 5 -20.34 5.50 1.82
CA GLU A 5 -20.88 4.23 2.33
C GLU A 5 -19.83 3.13 2.50
N THR A 6 -18.81 3.07 1.63
CA THR A 6 -17.74 2.06 1.75
C THR A 6 -16.75 2.36 2.88
N ALA A 7 -16.46 3.65 3.13
CA ALA A 7 -15.58 4.05 4.23
C ALA A 7 -16.22 3.87 5.61
N THR A 8 -17.55 3.97 5.71
CA THR A 8 -18.30 3.66 6.94
C THR A 8 -18.33 2.16 7.20
N LYS A 9 -18.58 1.33 6.18
CA LYS A 9 -18.62 -0.14 6.32
C LYS A 9 -17.33 -0.78 6.84
N ASN A 10 -16.16 -0.39 6.33
CA ASN A 10 -14.89 -0.94 6.82
C ASN A 10 -14.64 -0.59 8.31
N ASN A 11 -15.04 0.61 8.72
CA ASN A 11 -14.91 1.06 10.11
C ASN A 11 -15.92 0.34 11.02
N GLU A 12 -17.11 0.04 10.52
CA GLU A 12 -18.12 -0.75 11.22
C GLU A 12 -17.68 -2.20 11.41
N GLU A 13 -17.09 -2.85 10.39
CA GLU A 13 -16.64 -4.24 10.50
C GLU A 13 -15.50 -4.38 11.51
N GLN A 14 -14.51 -3.48 11.49
CA GLN A 14 -13.43 -3.42 12.48
C GLN A 14 -13.97 -3.14 13.88
N PHE A 15 -14.91 -2.21 14.02
CA PHE A 15 -15.58 -1.94 15.29
C PHE A 15 -16.38 -3.16 15.79
N CYS A 16 -17.12 -3.84 14.91
CA CYS A 16 -17.84 -5.07 15.24
C CYS A 16 -16.86 -6.16 15.71
N LEU A 17 -15.72 -6.29 15.04
CA LEU A 17 -14.69 -7.25 15.42
C LEU A 17 -14.06 -6.91 16.77
N ASP A 18 -13.77 -5.63 17.04
CA ASP A 18 -13.28 -5.17 18.35
C ASP A 18 -14.29 -5.44 19.47
N VAL A 19 -15.58 -5.22 19.19
CA VAL A 19 -16.69 -5.56 20.11
C VAL A 19 -16.78 -7.07 20.32
N LEU A 20 -16.61 -7.89 19.29
CA LEU A 20 -16.57 -9.35 19.39
C LEU A 20 -15.38 -9.82 20.24
N HIS A 21 -14.17 -9.30 20.01
CA HIS A 21 -13.00 -9.63 20.82
C HIS A 21 -13.13 -9.14 22.27
N SER A 22 -13.82 -8.02 22.48
CA SER A 22 -14.07 -7.44 23.80
C SER A 22 -15.42 -7.84 24.40
N TRP A 23 -16.09 -8.88 23.87
CA TRP A 23 -17.49 -9.16 24.17
C TRP A 23 -17.77 -9.34 25.66
N LYS A 24 -16.91 -10.08 26.37
CA LYS A 24 -17.02 -10.26 27.82
C LYS A 24 -16.93 -8.95 28.60
N LYS A 25 -16.08 -8.03 28.14
CA LYS A 25 -15.92 -6.70 28.75
C LYS A 25 -17.12 -5.81 28.45
N ALA A 26 -17.69 -5.89 27.25
CA ALA A 26 -18.82 -5.08 26.82
C ALA A 26 -20.16 -5.56 27.44
N PHE A 27 -20.38 -6.88 27.52
CA PHE A 27 -21.70 -7.44 27.87
C PHE A 27 -21.71 -8.33 29.12
N GLY A 28 -20.55 -8.62 29.72
CA GLY A 28 -20.46 -9.34 31.00
C GLY A 28 -20.51 -10.88 30.91
N TYR A 29 -20.66 -11.45 29.71
CA TYR A 29 -20.65 -12.90 29.46
C TYR A 29 -19.75 -13.26 28.27
N LYS A 30 -19.33 -14.51 28.15
CA LYS A 30 -18.52 -14.96 27.00
C LYS A 30 -19.44 -15.40 25.84
N LEU A 31 -19.01 -15.13 24.61
CA LEU A 31 -19.56 -15.85 23.46
C LEU A 31 -19.13 -17.32 23.55
N VAL A 32 -20.00 -18.22 23.11
CA VAL A 32 -19.63 -19.63 22.92
C VAL A 32 -18.76 -19.69 21.67
N GLU A 33 -17.52 -20.14 21.83
CA GLU A 33 -16.47 -20.12 20.79
C GLU A 33 -16.82 -21.03 19.61
N GLU A 34 -17.62 -22.08 19.83
CA GLU A 34 -18.00 -23.06 18.80
C GLU A 34 -19.52 -23.08 18.60
N HIS A 35 -20.02 -22.23 17.71
CA HIS A 35 -21.33 -22.45 17.05
C HIS A 35 -21.14 -23.19 15.72
N VAL A 36 -20.13 -24.07 15.66
CA VAL A 36 -19.90 -24.94 14.52
C VAL A 36 -20.58 -26.27 14.82
N GLU A 37 -21.72 -26.51 14.18
CA GLU A 37 -22.35 -27.82 14.22
C GLU A 37 -21.60 -28.74 13.26
N THR A 38 -21.09 -29.86 13.78
CA THR A 38 -20.46 -30.90 12.97
C THR A 38 -21.43 -32.07 12.79
N ARG A 39 -21.84 -32.33 11.55
CA ARG A 39 -22.68 -33.48 11.19
C ARG A 39 -21.86 -34.54 10.47
N ASN A 40 -21.88 -35.77 10.97
CA ASN A 40 -21.24 -36.89 10.29
C ASN A 40 -22.02 -37.27 9.02
N LEU A 41 -21.30 -37.53 7.94
CA LEU A 41 -21.85 -37.99 6.67
C LEU A 41 -21.77 -39.51 6.60
N TYR A 42 -22.88 -40.15 6.23
CA TYR A 42 -22.99 -41.61 6.10
C TYR A 42 -23.51 -41.97 4.70
N ASN A 43 -22.92 -42.98 4.06
CA ASN A 43 -23.50 -43.58 2.86
C ASN A 43 -24.52 -44.67 3.27
N PRO A 44 -25.77 -44.60 2.77
CA PRO A 44 -26.77 -45.64 2.99
C PRO A 44 -26.32 -47.07 2.62
N GLU A 45 -25.42 -47.24 1.66
CA GLU A 45 -24.87 -48.54 1.24
C GLU A 45 -23.85 -49.13 2.23
N ARG A 46 -23.32 -48.31 3.14
CA ARG A 46 -22.36 -48.71 4.18
C ARG A 46 -22.78 -48.16 5.54
N PRO A 47 -23.91 -48.63 6.09
CA PRO A 47 -24.41 -48.14 7.37
C PRO A 47 -23.40 -48.41 8.49
N GLY A 48 -23.20 -47.42 9.36
CA GLY A 48 -22.30 -47.51 10.51
C GLY A 48 -20.88 -46.99 10.28
N LEU A 49 -20.46 -46.69 9.05
CA LEU A 49 -19.15 -46.07 8.77
C LEU A 49 -19.31 -44.59 8.41
N CYS A 50 -18.72 -43.70 9.21
CA CYS A 50 -18.64 -42.28 8.89
C CYS A 50 -17.66 -42.06 7.74
N GLN A 51 -18.07 -41.31 6.71
CA GLN A 51 -17.27 -41.07 5.49
C GLN A 51 -16.88 -39.62 5.27
N GLY A 52 -17.17 -38.77 6.25
CA GLY A 52 -16.87 -37.35 6.19
C GLY A 52 -17.62 -36.62 7.28
N LYS A 53 -17.31 -35.34 7.41
CA LYS A 53 -17.97 -34.44 8.35
C LYS A 53 -18.33 -33.17 7.61
N LEU A 54 -19.52 -32.67 7.88
CA LEU A 54 -19.98 -31.36 7.43
C LEU A 54 -19.91 -30.42 8.65
N GLU A 55 -19.08 -29.40 8.57
CA GLU A 55 -18.98 -28.34 9.58
C GLU A 55 -19.78 -27.15 9.08
N MET A 56 -20.69 -26.63 9.90
CA MET A 56 -21.59 -25.55 9.53
C MET A 56 -21.82 -24.57 10.68
N TRP A 57 -21.97 -23.29 10.34
CA TRP A 57 -22.53 -22.29 11.26
C TRP A 57 -24.05 -22.33 11.17
N VAL A 58 -24.74 -22.43 12.31
CA VAL A 58 -26.20 -22.55 12.36
C VAL A 58 -26.77 -21.38 13.15
N ASP A 59 -27.62 -20.60 12.48
CA ASP A 59 -28.43 -19.57 13.12
C ASP A 59 -29.85 -20.09 13.38
N ILE A 60 -30.37 -19.85 14.59
CA ILE A 60 -31.72 -20.25 15.00
C ILE A 60 -32.59 -18.99 15.05
N PHE A 61 -33.60 -18.92 14.19
CA PHE A 61 -34.53 -17.79 14.12
C PHE A 61 -35.92 -18.13 14.71
N PRO A 62 -36.57 -17.18 15.40
CA PRO A 62 -37.97 -17.29 15.80
C PRO A 62 -38.91 -17.42 14.59
N MET A 63 -39.92 -18.28 14.69
CA MET A 63 -40.88 -18.56 13.60
C MET A 63 -41.79 -17.37 13.25
N ASP A 64 -41.93 -16.40 14.16
CA ASP A 64 -42.74 -15.19 14.01
C ASP A 64 -42.02 -14.06 13.24
N LYS A 65 -40.72 -14.22 12.97
CA LYS A 65 -39.92 -13.24 12.24
C LYS A 65 -39.51 -13.79 10.88
N PRO A 66 -39.43 -12.93 9.84
CA PRO A 66 -38.89 -13.36 8.56
C PRO A 66 -37.43 -13.80 8.73
N ILE A 67 -37.07 -14.89 8.06
CA ILE A 67 -35.69 -15.38 8.01
C ILE A 67 -34.85 -14.30 7.30
N PRO A 68 -33.72 -13.85 7.88
CA PRO A 68 -32.82 -12.92 7.22
C PRO A 68 -32.32 -13.46 5.87
N ALA A 69 -31.97 -12.56 4.95
CA ALA A 69 -31.35 -12.97 3.70
C ALA A 69 -30.02 -13.71 3.99
N ALA A 70 -29.73 -14.74 3.20
CA ALA A 70 -28.47 -15.46 3.29
C ALA A 70 -27.30 -14.48 3.11
N ILE A 71 -26.30 -14.58 3.98
CA ILE A 71 -25.09 -13.77 3.90
C ILE A 71 -24.21 -14.35 2.79
N ASP A 72 -23.80 -13.51 1.84
CA ASP A 72 -22.82 -13.91 0.84
C ASP A 72 -21.44 -13.99 1.49
N VAL A 73 -20.97 -15.22 1.70
CA VAL A 73 -19.65 -15.54 2.25
C VAL A 73 -18.60 -15.77 1.14
N SER A 74 -18.94 -15.48 -0.12
CA SER A 74 -17.99 -15.57 -1.22
C SER A 74 -16.76 -14.70 -0.94
N PRO A 75 -15.55 -15.16 -1.31
CA PRO A 75 -14.35 -14.36 -1.16
C PRO A 75 -14.53 -13.00 -1.83
N ARG A 76 -14.20 -11.93 -1.09
CA ARG A 76 -14.29 -10.56 -1.61
C ARG A 76 -13.34 -10.42 -2.79
N LYS A 77 -13.83 -9.85 -3.88
CA LYS A 77 -13.05 -9.63 -5.10
C LYS A 77 -12.30 -8.30 -5.03
N PRO A 78 -11.07 -8.23 -5.54
CA PRO A 78 -10.36 -6.97 -5.62
C PRO A 78 -11.04 -6.03 -6.63
N GLN A 79 -10.90 -4.73 -6.37
CA GLN A 79 -11.41 -3.65 -7.20
C GLN A 79 -10.25 -3.00 -7.96
N PHE A 80 -10.51 -2.51 -9.17
CA PHE A 80 -9.50 -1.83 -9.97
C PHE A 80 -9.37 -0.36 -9.57
N TYR A 81 -8.13 0.07 -9.33
CA TYR A 81 -7.73 1.44 -9.01
C TYR A 81 -6.62 1.91 -9.96
N GLU A 82 -6.42 3.22 -10.00
CA GLU A 82 -5.33 3.86 -10.75
C GLU A 82 -4.66 4.91 -9.86
N LEU A 83 -3.37 4.72 -9.58
CA LEU A 83 -2.54 5.68 -8.89
C LEU A 83 -1.92 6.63 -9.93
N ARG A 84 -2.14 7.93 -9.75
CA ARG A 84 -1.49 8.99 -10.54
C ARG A 84 -0.54 9.77 -9.66
N VAL A 85 0.72 9.81 -10.03
CA VAL A 85 1.75 10.56 -9.33
C VAL A 85 2.33 11.59 -10.28
N ILE A 86 2.39 12.85 -9.85
CA ILE A 86 2.95 13.93 -10.65
C ILE A 86 4.22 14.40 -9.94
N ILE A 87 5.37 14.19 -10.57
CA ILE A 87 6.66 14.73 -10.14
C ILE A 87 6.76 16.13 -10.74
N TRP A 88 6.53 17.14 -9.91
CA TRP A 88 6.65 18.53 -10.34
C TRP A 88 8.12 18.92 -10.43
N ASN A 89 8.81 18.88 -9.29
CA ASN A 89 10.17 19.33 -9.15
C ASN A 89 10.85 18.71 -7.91
N THR A 90 12.17 18.79 -7.89
CA THR A 90 13.05 18.53 -6.75
C THR A 90 13.71 19.86 -6.33
N GLU A 91 14.16 19.95 -5.09
CA GLU A 91 14.84 21.13 -4.53
C GLU A 91 15.87 20.63 -3.49
N ASP A 92 17.03 21.29 -3.43
CA ASP A 92 18.15 20.97 -2.53
C ASP A 92 18.70 19.53 -2.64
N VAL A 93 18.66 18.92 -3.83
CA VAL A 93 19.25 17.59 -4.08
C VAL A 93 20.78 17.67 -4.00
N ILE A 94 21.40 16.67 -3.37
CA ILE A 94 22.87 16.56 -3.26
C ILE A 94 23.51 16.53 -4.65
N LEU A 95 24.55 17.34 -4.83
CA LEU A 95 25.34 17.43 -6.06
C LEU A 95 26.56 16.51 -5.97
N ASP A 96 26.58 15.44 -6.77
CA ASP A 96 27.64 14.43 -6.75
C ASP A 96 28.72 14.61 -7.82
N ASP A 97 28.42 15.21 -8.99
CA ASP A 97 29.45 15.39 -10.04
C ASP A 97 30.34 16.61 -9.82
N ASP A 98 31.64 16.45 -10.07
CA ASP A 98 32.58 17.56 -10.24
C ASP A 98 32.73 17.91 -11.75
N SER A 99 32.35 19.13 -12.15
CA SER A 99 32.56 19.60 -13.52
C SER A 99 34.06 19.70 -13.85
N ILE A 100 34.57 18.81 -14.69
CA ILE A 100 35.99 18.76 -15.14
C ILE A 100 36.46 20.10 -15.76
N VAL A 101 35.54 20.93 -16.28
CA VAL A 101 35.87 22.17 -16.99
C VAL A 101 35.81 23.41 -16.09
N SER A 102 34.97 23.43 -15.06
CA SER A 102 34.73 24.60 -14.20
C SER A 102 35.07 24.39 -12.72
N GLY A 103 35.17 23.14 -12.27
CA GLY A 103 35.28 22.78 -10.86
C GLY A 103 33.98 22.97 -10.06
N GLU A 104 32.86 23.33 -10.72
CA GLU A 104 31.56 23.47 -10.07
C GLU A 104 30.86 22.11 -9.96
N LYS A 105 30.21 21.86 -8.81
CA LYS A 105 29.42 20.65 -8.61
C LYS A 105 28.10 20.73 -9.38
N MET A 106 27.72 19.67 -10.08
CA MET A 106 26.44 19.57 -10.78
C MET A 106 25.86 18.16 -10.70
N SER A 107 24.59 17.99 -11.07
CA SER A 107 23.96 16.66 -11.20
C SER A 107 22.93 16.65 -12.34
N ASP A 108 22.85 15.52 -13.03
CA ASP A 108 21.89 15.19 -14.09
C ASP A 108 20.72 14.37 -13.48
N ILE A 109 19.77 15.05 -12.85
CA ILE A 109 18.79 14.42 -11.96
C ILE A 109 17.65 13.74 -12.74
N TYR A 110 17.29 12.51 -12.36
CA TYR A 110 16.01 11.90 -12.74
C TYR A 110 15.34 11.16 -11.57
N VAL A 111 14.03 10.94 -11.69
CA VAL A 111 13.24 10.27 -10.65
C VAL A 111 12.66 8.98 -11.20
N LYS A 112 12.78 7.90 -10.42
CA LYS A 112 12.26 6.56 -10.72
C LYS A 112 11.23 6.15 -9.69
N GLY A 113 10.11 5.55 -10.09
CA GLY A 113 9.06 5.13 -9.17
C GLY A 113 8.31 3.87 -9.58
N TRP A 114 7.83 3.12 -8.59
CA TRP A 114 7.04 1.90 -8.80
C TRP A 114 6.11 1.60 -7.62
N LEU A 115 5.03 0.86 -7.89
CA LEU A 115 4.03 0.49 -6.88
C LEU A 115 4.10 -0.99 -6.46
N THR A 116 4.36 -1.90 -7.39
CA THR A 116 4.29 -3.36 -7.16
C THR A 116 5.66 -4.01 -7.18
N ASP A 117 6.37 -3.88 -8.31
CA ASP A 117 7.69 -4.45 -8.54
C ASP A 117 8.58 -3.37 -9.16
N ALA A 118 9.87 -3.33 -8.78
CA ALA A 118 10.86 -2.43 -9.35
C ALA A 118 11.10 -2.70 -10.85
N LYS A 119 10.72 -3.87 -11.36
CA LYS A 119 10.76 -4.19 -12.79
C LYS A 119 9.75 -3.39 -13.61
N ASP A 120 8.63 -3.01 -13.01
CA ASP A 120 7.58 -2.19 -13.64
C ASP A 120 7.75 -0.70 -13.34
N ALA A 121 8.97 -0.29 -12.98
CA ALA A 121 9.27 1.09 -12.64
C ALA A 121 9.13 2.03 -13.85
N GLN A 122 8.59 3.22 -13.59
CA GLN A 122 8.55 4.33 -14.53
C GLN A 122 9.58 5.36 -14.09
N SER A 123 10.24 6.00 -15.06
CA SER A 123 11.21 7.08 -14.81
C SER A 123 10.75 8.36 -15.51
N THR A 124 11.18 9.51 -14.96
CA THR A 124 11.08 10.81 -15.63
C THR A 124 12.09 10.92 -16.76
N ASP A 125 12.03 12.05 -17.48
CA ASP A 125 13.18 12.57 -18.21
C ASP A 125 14.31 13.01 -17.26
N VAL A 126 15.50 13.22 -17.83
CA VAL A 126 16.69 13.68 -17.12
C VAL A 126 16.73 15.21 -17.16
N HIS A 127 16.87 15.82 -15.98
CA HIS A 127 17.13 17.25 -15.84
C HIS A 127 18.64 17.48 -15.83
N TYR A 128 19.18 17.90 -16.98
CA TYR A 128 20.62 18.06 -17.15
C TYR A 128 21.19 19.29 -16.44
N ARG A 129 22.35 19.12 -15.81
CA ARG A 129 23.23 20.16 -15.25
C ARG A 129 22.54 21.02 -14.20
N SER A 130 21.91 20.38 -13.22
CA SER A 130 21.46 21.08 -12.02
C SER A 130 22.66 21.56 -11.20
N VAL A 131 22.76 22.86 -10.97
CA VAL A 131 23.85 23.48 -10.19
C VAL A 131 23.40 23.82 -8.76
N THR A 132 22.08 23.81 -8.52
CA THR A 132 21.45 24.17 -7.24
C THR A 132 20.73 23.00 -6.58
N GLY A 133 20.74 21.81 -7.21
CA GLY A 133 19.95 20.66 -6.77
C GLY A 133 18.46 20.76 -7.13
N GLU A 134 18.08 21.75 -7.94
CA GLU A 134 16.73 21.88 -8.48
C GLU A 134 16.56 21.05 -9.76
N GLY A 135 15.47 20.29 -9.86
CA GLY A 135 15.07 19.59 -11.08
C GLY A 135 13.61 19.86 -11.37
N ASN A 136 13.24 20.10 -12.63
CA ASN A 136 11.86 20.37 -13.03
C ASN A 136 11.41 19.40 -14.13
N PHE A 137 10.36 18.63 -13.84
CA PHE A 137 9.95 17.50 -14.67
C PHE A 137 8.52 17.66 -15.19
N ASN A 138 7.58 18.11 -14.33
CA ASN A 138 6.14 18.08 -14.61
C ASN A 138 5.69 16.72 -15.22
N TRP A 139 6.23 15.63 -14.67
CA TRP A 139 6.07 14.29 -15.21
C TRP A 139 4.96 13.55 -14.50
N ARG A 140 4.20 12.71 -15.22
CA ARG A 140 3.06 11.98 -14.65
C ARG A 140 3.22 10.47 -14.80
N PHE A 141 3.42 9.80 -13.68
CA PHE A 141 3.32 8.34 -13.59
C PHE A 141 1.85 7.90 -13.45
N ILE A 142 1.52 6.78 -14.07
CA ILE A 142 0.19 6.16 -14.01
C ILE A 142 0.37 4.66 -13.74
N PHE A 143 -0.13 4.20 -12.60
CA PHE A 143 -0.07 2.79 -12.21
C PHE A 143 -1.48 2.24 -12.02
N PRO A 144 -1.99 1.38 -12.94
CA PRO A 144 -3.19 0.61 -12.70
C PRO A 144 -2.89 -0.54 -11.74
N PHE A 145 -3.78 -0.80 -10.76
CA PHE A 145 -3.61 -1.90 -9.81
C PHE A 145 -4.95 -2.41 -9.28
N ALA A 146 -4.95 -3.64 -8.77
CA ALA A 146 -6.11 -4.23 -8.11
C ALA A 146 -5.93 -4.14 -6.59
N TYR A 147 -6.94 -3.64 -5.87
CA TYR A 147 -6.89 -3.39 -4.45
C TYR A 147 -8.07 -4.03 -3.74
N LEU A 148 -7.82 -4.60 -2.56
CA LEU A 148 -8.82 -5.22 -1.73
C LEU A 148 -9.04 -4.37 -0.47
N PRO A 149 -10.09 -3.51 -0.43
CA PRO A 149 -10.29 -2.56 0.66
C PRO A 149 -10.48 -3.21 2.03
N SER A 150 -10.94 -4.46 2.12
CA SER A 150 -11.14 -5.12 3.42
C SER A 150 -9.85 -5.54 4.10
N GLU A 151 -8.78 -5.75 3.33
CA GLU A 151 -7.46 -6.18 3.83
C GLU A 151 -6.42 -5.07 3.71
N ASP A 152 -6.77 -3.94 3.09
CA ASP A 152 -5.88 -2.83 2.77
C ASP A 152 -4.64 -3.27 1.96
N LYS A 153 -4.80 -4.25 1.06
CA LYS A 153 -3.72 -4.84 0.24
C LYS A 153 -3.96 -4.68 -1.27
N ILE A 154 -2.86 -4.59 -2.03
CA ILE A 154 -2.86 -4.76 -3.49
C ILE A 154 -2.83 -6.25 -3.80
N VAL A 155 -3.60 -6.67 -4.79
CA VAL A 155 -3.58 -8.03 -5.33
C VAL A 155 -2.81 -8.02 -6.65
N VAL A 156 -1.76 -8.83 -6.72
CA VAL A 156 -0.93 -9.01 -7.91
C VAL A 156 -1.04 -10.47 -8.36
N HIS A 157 -1.26 -10.65 -9.66
CA HIS A 157 -1.29 -11.97 -10.28
C HIS A 157 0.09 -12.23 -10.91
N GLN A 158 0.89 -13.10 -10.29
CA GLN A 158 2.21 -13.48 -10.82
C GLN A 158 2.17 -14.88 -11.44
N LYS A 159 2.79 -15.04 -12.62
CA LYS A 159 3.08 -16.36 -13.19
C LYS A 159 4.44 -16.82 -12.66
N GLY A 160 4.49 -17.95 -11.96
CA GLY A 160 5.71 -18.44 -11.32
C GLY A 160 6.84 -18.82 -12.29
N SER A 161 6.52 -19.13 -13.55
CA SER A 161 7.48 -19.43 -14.62
C SER A 161 6.84 -19.16 -15.98
N LEU A 162 7.64 -18.90 -17.02
CA LEU A 162 7.19 -18.76 -18.42
C LEU A 162 6.44 -20.01 -18.94
N PHE A 163 6.56 -21.14 -18.24
CA PHE A 163 5.92 -22.42 -18.57
C PHE A 163 4.88 -22.89 -17.55
N SER A 164 4.63 -22.16 -16.46
CA SER A 164 3.59 -22.52 -15.48
C SER A 164 2.23 -21.94 -15.91
N VAL A 165 1.22 -22.80 -16.02
CA VAL A 165 -0.17 -22.39 -16.29
C VAL A 165 -0.78 -21.68 -15.08
N ASP A 166 -0.33 -22.04 -13.88
CA ASP A 166 -0.88 -21.53 -12.63
C ASP A 166 -0.40 -20.10 -12.36
N THR A 167 -1.36 -19.20 -12.22
CA THR A 167 -1.13 -17.81 -11.84
C THR A 167 -1.39 -17.68 -10.35
N THR A 168 -0.37 -17.34 -9.57
CA THR A 168 -0.47 -17.18 -8.13
C THR A 168 -0.96 -15.78 -7.81
N GLU A 169 -2.01 -15.69 -6.98
CA GLU A 169 -2.45 -14.43 -6.38
C GLU A 169 -1.62 -14.11 -5.15
N ILE A 170 -0.93 -12.97 -5.19
CA ILE A 170 -0.10 -12.48 -4.09
C ILE A 170 -0.70 -11.18 -3.59
N LYS A 171 -0.84 -11.06 -2.27
CA LYS A 171 -1.30 -9.84 -1.61
C LYS A 171 -0.12 -9.10 -1.02
N ILE A 172 0.07 -7.84 -1.42
CA ILE A 172 1.19 -6.99 -0.98
C ILE A 172 0.66 -5.68 -0.38
N PRO A 173 1.40 -5.05 0.56
CA PRO A 173 1.04 -3.72 1.02
C PRO A 173 1.09 -2.71 -0.14
N PRO A 174 0.22 -1.68 -0.15
CA PRO A 174 0.20 -0.66 -1.19
C PRO A 174 1.32 0.37 -0.97
N ASN A 175 2.57 -0.05 -1.11
CA ASN A 175 3.74 0.80 -0.92
C ASN A 175 4.21 1.36 -2.26
N PHE A 176 4.08 2.67 -2.45
CA PHE A 176 4.65 3.37 -3.59
C PHE A 176 6.07 3.83 -3.27
N ASN A 177 7.03 3.43 -4.10
CA ASN A 177 8.44 3.77 -3.95
C ASN A 177 8.84 4.82 -4.98
N LEU A 178 9.64 5.79 -4.54
CA LEU A 178 10.33 6.78 -5.37
C LEU A 178 11.81 6.76 -5.04
N GLN A 179 12.62 6.94 -6.07
CA GLN A 179 14.06 7.11 -5.97
C GLN A 179 14.52 8.27 -6.85
N ILE A 180 15.54 8.97 -6.38
CA ILE A 180 16.21 10.06 -7.09
C ILE A 180 17.61 9.56 -7.44
N TRP A 181 18.01 9.80 -8.67
CA TRP A 181 19.26 9.31 -9.26
C TRP A 181 19.97 10.42 -10.02
N ASP A 182 21.30 10.31 -10.08
CA ASP A 182 22.17 11.11 -10.94
C ASP A 182 22.52 10.30 -12.20
N ALA A 183 22.28 10.87 -13.39
CA ALA A 183 22.48 10.21 -14.66
C ALA A 183 23.90 10.45 -15.18
N ASP A 184 24.75 9.45 -15.03
CA ASP A 184 26.12 9.51 -15.49
C ASP A 184 26.28 9.18 -16.97
N ASN A 185 27.14 9.92 -17.67
CA ASN A 185 27.41 9.65 -19.09
C ASN A 185 28.44 8.54 -19.32
N PHE A 186 29.28 8.23 -18.32
CA PHE A 186 30.44 7.32 -18.48
C PHE A 186 30.54 6.22 -17.40
N SER A 187 29.83 6.35 -16.27
CA SER A 187 29.70 5.36 -15.19
C SER A 187 28.27 4.83 -15.10
N GLY A 188 27.99 3.96 -14.12
CA GLY A 188 26.61 3.61 -13.79
C GLY A 188 26.01 4.71 -12.91
N ASP A 189 24.73 5.03 -13.14
CA ASP A 189 23.97 6.05 -12.41
C ASP A 189 24.11 5.96 -10.88
N ASP A 190 24.29 7.12 -10.24
CA ASP A 190 24.46 7.21 -8.79
C ASP A 190 23.12 7.40 -8.07
N PHE A 191 22.95 6.66 -6.98
CA PHE A 191 21.75 6.71 -6.16
C PHE A 191 21.86 7.88 -5.17
N LEU A 192 20.98 8.88 -5.32
CA LEU A 192 20.97 10.05 -4.46
C LEU A 192 20.05 9.83 -3.25
N GLY A 193 18.86 9.27 -3.45
CA GLY A 193 17.91 9.08 -2.36
C GLY A 193 16.64 8.34 -2.70
N SER A 194 15.87 8.00 -1.66
CA SER A 194 14.61 7.29 -1.79
C SER A 194 13.55 7.78 -0.81
N ILE A 195 12.30 7.53 -1.16
CA ILE A 195 11.16 7.66 -0.26
C ILE A 195 10.12 6.59 -0.59
N MET A 196 9.48 6.05 0.44
CA MET A 196 8.40 5.08 0.32
C MET A 196 7.13 5.62 0.99
N PHE A 197 6.01 5.50 0.30
CA PHE A 197 4.69 5.89 0.77
C PHE A 197 3.79 4.67 0.91
N ASP A 198 3.31 4.40 2.12
CA ASP A 198 2.14 3.53 2.29
C ASP A 198 0.90 4.33 1.87
N LEU A 199 0.22 3.91 0.79
CA LEU A 199 -0.97 4.62 0.28
C LEU A 199 -2.14 4.64 1.28
N ASN A 200 -2.17 3.72 2.26
CA ASN A 200 -3.13 3.76 3.34
C ASN A 200 -2.79 4.81 4.40
N SER A 201 -1.51 5.19 4.51
CA SER A 201 -1.00 6.02 5.60
C SER A 201 0.15 6.95 5.14
N ILE A 202 -0.18 7.94 4.31
CA ILE A 202 0.79 8.90 3.81
C ILE A 202 0.93 10.05 4.81
N PRO A 203 2.15 10.37 5.30
CA PRO A 203 2.36 11.54 6.16
C PRO A 203 2.04 12.81 5.38
N ARG A 204 1.48 13.83 6.04
CA ARG A 204 1.22 15.11 5.39
C ARG A 204 2.53 15.75 4.93
N GLY A 205 2.60 16.03 3.63
CA GLY A 205 3.74 16.74 3.05
C GLY A 205 3.80 18.20 3.50
N ALA A 206 5.01 18.75 3.51
CA ALA A 206 5.27 20.16 3.76
C ALA A 206 4.67 21.05 2.65
N LYS A 207 4.39 22.31 2.97
CA LYS A 207 3.85 23.28 2.01
C LYS A 207 4.91 23.81 1.04
N THR A 208 6.14 23.91 1.51
CA THR A 208 7.31 24.43 0.79
C THR A 208 8.52 23.53 1.05
N ALA A 209 9.46 23.43 0.12
CA ALA A 209 10.68 22.63 0.29
C ALA A 209 11.47 23.04 1.54
N LYS A 210 11.60 24.34 1.81
CA LYS A 210 12.27 24.87 3.02
C LYS A 210 11.69 24.40 4.36
N THR A 211 10.43 23.94 4.37
CA THR A 211 9.75 23.41 5.58
C THR A 211 9.70 21.88 5.58
N CYS A 212 10.27 21.26 4.55
CA CYS A 212 10.35 19.82 4.41
C CYS A 212 11.54 19.32 5.22
N SER A 213 11.26 18.63 6.32
CA SER A 213 12.29 18.03 7.17
C SER A 213 12.06 16.54 7.33
N ILE A 214 13.12 15.80 7.65
CA ILE A 214 13.05 14.36 7.89
C ILE A 214 12.11 13.99 9.04
N ASP A 215 11.86 14.93 9.96
CA ASP A 215 10.94 14.74 11.08
C ASP A 215 9.51 14.47 10.61
N LEU A 216 9.13 14.90 9.41
CA LEU A 216 7.82 14.60 8.81
C LEU A 216 7.58 13.10 8.61
N LEU A 217 8.66 12.30 8.54
CA LEU A 217 8.61 10.85 8.33
C LEU A 217 8.79 10.06 9.64
N LYS A 218 9.13 10.72 10.76
CA LYS A 218 9.31 10.04 12.05
C LYS A 218 7.96 9.65 12.65
N GLU A 219 7.88 8.44 13.20
CA GLU A 219 6.65 7.93 13.85
C GLU A 219 6.25 8.75 15.09
N ASP A 220 7.20 9.35 15.79
CA ASP A 220 6.95 10.22 16.95
C ASP A 220 6.45 11.63 16.58
N SER A 221 6.42 11.95 15.27
CA SER A 221 5.92 13.24 14.83
C SER A 221 4.39 13.26 14.96
N ASN A 222 3.84 14.36 15.49
CA ASN A 222 2.39 14.57 15.54
C ASN A 222 1.83 14.93 14.15
N ASN A 223 2.42 14.38 13.08
CA ASN A 223 2.09 14.65 11.70
C ASN A 223 0.89 13.78 11.29
N PRO A 224 -0.25 14.36 10.88
CA PRO A 224 -1.41 13.57 10.51
C PRO A 224 -1.11 12.67 9.30
N GLN A 225 -1.39 11.39 9.45
CA GLN A 225 -1.34 10.40 8.37
C GLN A 225 -2.67 10.36 7.62
N MET A 226 -2.61 10.25 6.29
CA MET A 226 -3.76 10.32 5.41
C MET A 226 -3.77 9.15 4.43
N SER A 227 -4.92 8.47 4.33
CA SER A 227 -5.14 7.44 3.32
C SER A 227 -5.53 8.09 1.99
N LEU A 228 -4.83 7.73 0.92
CA LEU A 228 -5.17 8.17 -0.45
C LEU A 228 -6.49 7.55 -0.93
N PHE A 229 -6.89 6.42 -0.36
CA PHE A 229 -8.18 5.77 -0.64
C PHE A 229 -9.35 6.53 -0.01
N LYS A 230 -9.13 7.23 1.11
CA LYS A 230 -10.11 8.14 1.72
C LYS A 230 -10.05 9.54 1.10
N MET A 231 -8.84 10.08 0.94
CA MET A 231 -8.60 11.39 0.34
C MET A 231 -7.94 11.24 -1.03
N LYS A 232 -8.74 11.38 -2.09
CA LYS A 232 -8.35 11.06 -3.48
C LYS A 232 -7.15 11.83 -4.04
N ARG A 233 -6.69 12.90 -3.39
CA ARG A 233 -5.61 13.76 -3.87
C ARG A 233 -4.77 14.29 -2.71
N LEU A 234 -3.47 14.21 -2.89
CA LEU A 234 -2.46 14.74 -1.98
C LEU A 234 -1.46 15.57 -2.79
N ARG A 235 -0.98 16.67 -2.22
CA ARG A 235 0.09 17.50 -2.76
C ARG A 235 0.89 18.09 -1.61
N GLY A 236 2.21 18.03 -1.73
CA GLY A 236 3.13 18.57 -0.74
C GLY A 236 4.57 18.25 -1.13
N TRP A 237 5.46 18.59 -0.22
CA TRP A 237 6.88 18.27 -0.27
C TRP A 237 7.18 17.16 0.72
N TRP A 238 7.99 16.20 0.31
CA TRP A 238 8.45 15.12 1.17
C TRP A 238 9.95 14.93 1.02
N PRO A 239 10.67 14.65 2.11
CA PRO A 239 12.12 14.54 2.08
C PRO A 239 12.51 13.18 1.51
N ALA A 240 13.36 13.17 0.48
CA ALA A 240 14.07 11.97 0.09
C ALA A 240 15.27 11.76 1.01
N PHE A 241 15.65 10.50 1.22
CA PHE A 241 16.80 10.18 2.07
C PHE A 241 17.59 9.00 1.53
N ALA A 242 18.89 9.00 1.80
CA ALA A 242 19.78 7.88 1.62
C ALA A 242 20.14 7.29 2.99
N LYS A 243 20.33 5.96 3.04
CA LYS A 243 20.90 5.28 4.21
C LYS A 243 22.34 4.98 3.93
N SER A 244 23.23 5.52 4.76
CA SER A 244 24.66 5.18 4.73
C SER A 244 24.90 3.76 5.24
N SER A 245 26.07 3.18 4.94
CA SER A 245 26.51 1.86 5.42
C SER A 245 26.50 1.74 6.95
N ASP A 246 26.64 2.86 7.65
CA ASP A 246 26.65 2.94 9.11
C ASP A 246 25.24 3.08 9.72
N GLY A 247 24.20 3.09 8.88
CA GLY A 247 22.80 3.21 9.30
C GLY A 247 22.32 4.64 9.54
N GLU A 248 23.19 5.64 9.38
CA GLU A 248 22.80 7.06 9.40
C GLU A 248 21.92 7.41 8.20
N ILE A 249 20.88 8.20 8.45
CA ILE A 249 19.93 8.66 7.43
C ILE A 249 20.30 10.10 7.07
N THR A 250 20.72 10.30 5.83
CA THR A 250 21.04 11.62 5.28
C THR A 250 19.91 12.05 4.33
N LEU A 251 19.52 13.32 4.41
CA LEU A 251 18.62 13.90 3.41
C LEU A 251 19.34 13.90 2.06
N ALA A 252 18.60 13.55 1.01
CA ALA A 252 19.09 13.45 -0.36
C ALA A 252 18.67 14.66 -1.18
#